data_AF-A0AAW1IF25-F1
#
_entry.id   AF-A0AAW1IF25-F1
#
_cell.length_a   1.000
_cell.length_b   1.000
_cell.length_c   1.000
_cell.angle_alpha   90.00
_cell.angle_beta   90.00
_cell.angle_gamma   90.00
#
_symmetry.space_group_name_H-M   'P 1'
#
loop_
_entity.id
_entity.type
_entity.pdbx_description
1 polymer ?
#
loop_
_entity_poly.entity_id
_entity_poly.type
_entity_poly.pdbx_seq_one_letter_code
_entity_poly.pdbx_strand_id
1 'polypeptide(L)'
;MQPFASLVKVTIPNYLSGLPIPDSIGGWFRLGVKDWATLIPPTAALAGLTYITYRAFCPHGRPQPNAKVNPSILKTNPKVVDTVDVEDISEKAVFCRCWRTKNWPYCDGSHGNHN
;
A
#
# COMPACT_ATOMS: atom_id res chain seq x y z
N MET A 1 -31.76 -2.65 -12.87
CA MET A 1 -31.54 -1.17 -12.89
C MET A 1 -32.40 -0.40 -11.89
N GLN A 2 -33.66 -0.79 -11.63
CA GLN A 2 -34.53 -0.12 -10.65
C GLN A 2 -33.94 0.00 -9.22
N PRO A 3 -33.26 -1.03 -8.65
CA PRO A 3 -32.75 -0.95 -7.28
C PRO A 3 -31.61 0.08 -7.13
N PHE A 4 -30.70 0.12 -8.10
CA PHE A 4 -29.61 1.08 -8.13
C PHE A 4 -30.11 2.51 -8.32
N ALA A 5 -31.08 2.71 -9.23
CA ALA A 5 -31.70 4.01 -9.43
C ALA A 5 -32.39 4.52 -8.16
N SER A 6 -33.09 3.64 -7.43
CA SER A 6 -33.72 3.99 -6.15
C SER A 6 -32.68 4.36 -5.07
N LEU A 7 -31.61 3.56 -4.93
CA LEU A 7 -30.53 3.85 -3.99
C LEU A 7 -29.90 5.24 -4.23
N VAL A 8 -29.56 5.53 -5.49
CA VAL A 8 -28.88 6.78 -5.87
C VAL A 8 -29.79 7.99 -5.79
N LYS A 9 -31.04 7.86 -6.24
CA LYS A 9 -31.96 9.00 -6.36
C LYS A 9 -32.82 9.26 -5.13
N VAL A 10 -32.98 8.27 -4.25
CA VAL A 10 -33.89 8.36 -3.10
C VAL A 10 -33.15 8.15 -1.79
N THR A 11 -32.56 6.96 -1.59
CA THR A 11 -31.99 6.58 -0.29
C THR A 11 -30.81 7.46 0.11
N ILE A 12 -29.85 7.69 -0.79
CA ILE A 12 -28.66 8.51 -0.49
C ILE A 12 -29.03 9.97 -0.22
N PRO A 13 -29.81 10.67 -1.07
CA PRO A 13 -30.22 12.05 -0.79
C PRO A 13 -30.98 12.19 0.52
N ASN A 14 -31.89 11.27 0.84
CA ASN A 14 -32.65 11.29 2.09
C ASN A 14 -31.75 11.05 3.32
N TYR A 15 -30.72 10.23 3.19
CA TYR A 15 -29.75 10.03 4.27
C TYR A 15 -28.88 11.27 4.48
N LEU A 16 -28.34 11.84 3.39
CA LEU A 16 -27.45 13.00 3.45
C LEU A 16 -28.17 14.28 3.92
N SER A 17 -29.44 14.46 3.58
CA SER A 17 -30.23 15.60 4.04
C SER A 17 -30.53 15.58 5.55
N GLY A 18 -30.46 14.40 6.18
CA GLY A 18 -30.67 14.22 7.62
C GLY A 18 -29.40 14.39 8.47
N LEU A 19 -28.26 14.73 7.87
CA LEU A 19 -27.01 14.89 8.61
C LEU A 19 -27.01 16.18 9.46
N PRO A 20 -26.51 16.14 10.71
CA PRO A 20 -26.47 17.30 11.59
C PRO A 20 -25.28 18.22 11.25
N ILE A 21 -25.29 18.80 10.04
CA ILE A 21 -24.24 19.72 9.58
C ILE A 21 -24.62 21.15 10.02
N PRO A 22 -23.84 21.80 10.88
CA PRO A 22 -24.15 23.15 11.34
C PRO A 22 -23.77 24.22 10.31
N ASP A 23 -24.60 25.26 10.20
CA ASP A 23 -24.40 26.38 9.26
C ASP A 23 -23.32 27.39 9.70
N SER A 24 -22.74 27.21 10.87
CA SER A 24 -21.70 28.10 11.42
C SER A 24 -20.59 27.31 12.08
N ILE A 25 -19.40 27.92 12.11
CA ILE A 25 -18.21 27.36 12.77
C ILE A 25 -18.49 27.08 14.26
N GLY A 26 -19.22 27.98 14.93
CA GLY A 26 -19.60 27.82 16.34
C GLY A 26 -20.58 26.66 16.61
N GLY A 27 -21.36 26.25 15.61
CA GLY A 27 -22.33 25.16 15.74
C GLY A 27 -21.69 23.78 15.92
N TRP A 28 -20.46 23.59 15.43
CA TRP A 28 -19.71 22.34 15.59
C TRP A 28 -19.42 22.01 17.05
N PHE A 29 -19.24 23.03 17.90
CA PHE A 29 -19.04 22.85 19.34
C PHE A 29 -20.32 22.52 20.12
N ARG A 30 -21.48 22.57 19.45
CA ARG A 30 -22.80 22.26 20.05
C ARG A 30 -23.31 20.86 19.70
N LEU A 31 -22.58 20.10 18.87
CA LEU A 31 -22.97 18.75 18.46
C LEU A 31 -22.81 17.75 19.61
N GLY A 32 -23.83 16.92 19.80
CA GLY A 32 -23.79 15.83 20.78
C GLY A 32 -23.00 14.62 20.25
N VAL A 33 -22.76 13.65 21.14
CA VAL A 33 -22.04 12.40 20.80
C VAL A 33 -22.72 11.64 19.66
N LYS A 34 -24.06 11.63 19.64
CA LYS A 34 -24.84 10.95 18.59
C LYS A 34 -24.69 11.64 17.23
N ASP A 35 -24.66 12.97 17.22
CA ASP A 35 -24.50 13.75 15.98
C ASP A 35 -23.11 13.57 15.40
N TRP A 36 -22.09 13.52 16.25
CA TRP A 36 -20.75 13.15 15.81
C TRP A 36 -20.68 11.73 15.24
N ALA A 37 -21.38 10.78 15.84
CA ALA A 37 -21.41 9.40 15.36
C ALA A 37 -22.10 9.27 13.97
N THR A 38 -23.16 10.03 13.70
CA THR A 38 -23.84 10.00 12.39
C THR A 38 -23.01 10.61 11.27
N LEU A 39 -22.07 11.50 11.57
CA LEU A 39 -21.15 12.09 10.59
C LEU A 39 -19.98 11.16 10.22
N ILE A 40 -19.66 10.14 11.04
CA ILE A 40 -18.52 9.24 10.78
C ILE A 40 -18.63 8.52 9.42
N PRO A 41 -19.74 7.84 9.07
CA PRO A 41 -19.83 7.12 7.80
C PRO A 41 -19.59 7.98 6.54
N PRO A 42 -20.29 9.13 6.34
CA PRO A 42 -20.06 9.96 5.16
C PRO A 42 -18.66 10.59 5.17
N THR A 43 -18.14 11.02 6.32
CA THR A 43 -16.78 11.57 6.40
C THR A 43 -15.73 10.50 6.08
N ALA A 44 -15.87 9.28 6.61
CA ALA A 44 -14.97 8.18 6.30
C ALA A 44 -15.01 7.80 4.82
N ALA A 45 -16.21 7.80 4.20
CA ALA A 45 -16.35 7.53 2.78
C ALA A 45 -15.66 8.60 1.92
N LEU A 46 -15.87 9.89 2.23
CA LEU A 46 -15.21 10.99 1.53
C LEU A 46 -13.68 10.97 1.73
N ALA A 47 -13.21 10.75 2.96
CA ALA A 47 -11.79 10.64 3.26
C ALA A 47 -11.14 9.45 2.52
N GLY A 48 -11.81 8.30 2.52
CA GLY A 48 -11.36 7.10 1.80
C GLY A 48 -11.30 7.32 0.29
N LEU A 49 -12.33 7.93 -0.31
CA LEU A 49 -12.36 8.21 -1.74
C LEU A 49 -11.27 9.23 -2.13
N THR A 50 -11.10 10.28 -1.33
CA THR A 50 -10.03 11.27 -1.51
C THR A 50 -8.64 10.63 -1.40
N TYR A 51 -8.45 9.73 -0.44
CA TYR A 51 -7.19 9.02 -0.27
C TYR A 51 -6.89 8.08 -1.45
N ILE A 52 -7.89 7.34 -1.94
CA ILE A 52 -7.74 6.45 -3.09
C ILE A 52 -7.40 7.25 -4.36
N THR A 53 -8.12 8.34 -4.62
CA THR A 53 -7.85 9.19 -5.79
C THR A 53 -6.48 9.85 -5.69
N TYR A 54 -6.09 10.34 -4.51
CA TYR A 54 -4.75 10.87 -4.27
C TYR A 54 -3.66 9.83 -4.59
N ARG A 55 -3.81 8.59 -4.13
CA ARG A 55 -2.84 7.52 -4.43
C ARG A 55 -2.82 7.12 -5.91
N ALA A 56 -3.96 7.16 -6.59
CA ALA A 56 -4.05 6.80 -8.01
C ALA A 56 -3.38 7.86 -8.91
N PHE A 57 -3.70 9.13 -8.67
CA PHE A 57 -3.37 10.23 -9.60
C PHE A 57 -2.17 11.08 -9.17
N CYS A 58 -1.81 11.13 -7.89
CA CYS A 58 -0.65 11.90 -7.43
C CYS A 58 0.56 10.97 -7.22
N PRO A 59 1.70 11.18 -7.94
CA PRO A 59 2.90 10.37 -7.80
C PRO A 59 3.46 10.33 -6.37
N HIS A 60 3.35 11.44 -5.63
CA HIS A 60 3.78 11.55 -4.23
C HIS A 60 2.96 10.68 -3.26
N GLY A 61 1.72 10.33 -3.63
CA GLY A 61 0.86 9.45 -2.83
C GLY A 61 1.12 7.96 -3.07
N ARG A 62 1.94 7.60 -4.07
CA ARG A 62 2.25 6.21 -4.34
C ARG A 62 3.25 5.69 -3.31
N PRO A 63 3.03 4.49 -2.74
CA PRO A 63 4.04 3.88 -1.89
C PRO A 63 5.31 3.71 -2.73
N GLN A 64 6.45 4.07 -2.15
CA GLN A 64 7.73 3.83 -2.79
C GLN A 64 7.88 2.32 -3.02
N PRO A 65 8.31 1.89 -4.22
CA PRO A 65 8.59 0.48 -4.45
C PRO A 65 9.58 0.00 -3.39
N ASN A 66 9.34 -1.18 -2.85
CA ASN A 66 10.22 -1.78 -1.85
C ASN A 66 11.61 -1.98 -2.48
N ALA A 67 12.55 -1.08 -2.16
CA ALA A 67 13.89 -1.05 -2.72
C ALA A 67 14.81 -2.16 -2.16
N LYS A 68 14.27 -3.10 -1.36
CA LYS A 68 15.04 -4.22 -0.81
C LYS A 68 15.42 -5.20 -1.92
N VAL A 69 16.66 -5.14 -2.36
CA VAL A 69 17.23 -6.09 -3.33
C VAL A 69 17.29 -7.49 -2.73
N ASN A 70 17.81 -7.62 -1.50
CA ASN A 70 17.92 -8.88 -0.77
C ASN A 70 16.68 -9.11 0.13
N PRO A 71 15.86 -10.15 -0.07
CA PRO A 71 14.71 -10.45 0.78
C PRO A 71 15.07 -11.27 2.01
N SER A 72 15.98 -12.25 1.90
CA SER A 72 16.15 -13.30 2.93
C SER A 72 17.58 -13.77 3.20
N ILE A 73 18.56 -13.44 2.36
CA ILE A 73 19.91 -14.01 2.45
C ILE A 73 20.69 -13.35 3.59
N LEU A 74 21.17 -14.17 4.53
CA LEU A 74 22.10 -13.81 5.62
C LEU A 74 21.74 -12.49 6.34
N LYS A 75 20.48 -12.33 6.76
CA LYS A 75 19.96 -11.10 7.36
C LYS A 75 20.54 -10.72 8.72
N THR A 76 21.22 -11.65 9.39
CA THR A 76 21.95 -11.37 10.62
C THR A 76 23.23 -10.56 10.35
N ASN A 77 23.76 -10.60 9.13
CA ASN A 77 24.94 -9.84 8.73
C ASN A 77 24.53 -8.45 8.22
N PRO A 78 25.04 -7.35 8.80
CA PRO A 78 24.75 -5.99 8.33
C PRO A 78 25.20 -5.75 6.88
N LYS A 79 26.21 -6.48 6.40
CA LYS A 79 26.71 -6.42 5.02
C LYS A 79 27.20 -7.79 4.57
N VAL A 80 26.39 -8.46 3.75
CA VAL A 80 26.76 -9.74 3.14
C VAL A 80 27.81 -9.50 2.06
N VAL A 81 29.00 -10.07 2.24
CA VAL A 81 30.14 -10.03 1.31
C VAL A 81 30.71 -11.43 1.24
N ASP A 82 30.91 -11.92 0.03
CA ASP A 82 31.55 -13.21 -0.25
C ASP A 82 32.84 -12.96 -1.02
N THR A 83 33.89 -13.70 -0.67
CA THR A 83 35.20 -13.66 -1.32
C THR A 83 35.50 -15.07 -1.80
N VAL A 84 35.96 -15.19 -3.04
CA VAL A 84 36.30 -16.45 -3.67
C VAL A 84 37.69 -16.27 -4.26
N ASP A 85 38.59 -17.17 -3.91
CA ASP A 85 39.93 -17.20 -4.46
C ASP A 85 39.87 -17.74 -5.89
N VAL A 86 40.65 -17.15 -6.79
CA VAL A 86 40.58 -17.48 -8.22
C VAL A 86 41.11 -18.89 -8.47
N GLU A 87 42.02 -19.34 -7.64
CA GLU A 87 42.62 -20.68 -7.64
C GLU A 87 41.60 -21.78 -7.30
N ASP A 88 40.53 -21.45 -6.56
CA ASP A 88 39.45 -22.39 -6.22
C ASP A 88 38.41 -22.53 -7.35
N ILE A 89 38.48 -21.67 -8.37
CA ILE A 89 37.64 -21.75 -9.55
C ILE A 89 38.26 -22.77 -10.50
N SER A 90 37.51 -23.83 -10.79
CA SER A 90 37.90 -24.82 -11.81
C SER A 90 37.69 -24.23 -13.21
N GLU A 91 36.84 -24.82 -14.05
CA GLU A 91 36.63 -24.32 -15.41
C GLU A 91 35.69 -23.09 -15.44
N LYS A 92 34.66 -23.10 -14.59
CA LYS A 92 33.63 -22.06 -14.60
C LYS A 92 32.85 -22.05 -13.29
N ALA A 93 32.70 -20.85 -12.72
CA ALA A 93 31.76 -20.58 -11.64
C ALA A 93 30.76 -19.49 -12.07
N VAL A 94 29.54 -19.56 -11.53
CA VAL A 94 28.50 -18.55 -11.78
C VAL A 94 27.93 -18.09 -10.45
N PHE A 95 27.97 -16.79 -10.19
CA PHE A 95 27.55 -16.20 -8.92
C PHE A 95 26.20 -15.49 -9.02
N CYS A 96 25.45 -15.53 -7.92
CA CYS A 96 24.14 -14.90 -7.83
C CYS A 96 24.28 -13.37 -7.71
N ARG A 97 23.48 -12.64 -8.49
CA ARG A 97 23.35 -11.18 -8.38
C ARG A 97 21.92 -10.70 -8.10
N CYS A 98 20.94 -11.60 -8.21
CA CYS A 98 19.53 -11.29 -7.97
C CYS A 98 19.09 -11.45 -6.51
N TRP A 99 19.94 -12.03 -5.65
CA TRP A 99 19.59 -12.34 -4.25
C TRP A 99 18.36 -13.23 -4.10
N ARG A 100 18.12 -14.15 -5.06
CA ARG A 100 17.02 -15.14 -5.03
C ARG A 100 17.48 -16.59 -4.95
N THR A 101 18.79 -16.84 -5.08
CA THR A 101 19.35 -18.19 -5.02
C THR A 101 19.09 -18.85 -3.67
N LYS A 102 18.86 -20.17 -3.68
CA LYS A 102 18.85 -21.01 -2.48
C LYS A 102 20.25 -21.52 -2.12
N ASN A 103 21.20 -21.38 -3.04
CA ASN A 103 22.58 -21.86 -2.90
C ASN A 103 23.57 -20.68 -2.92
N TRP A 104 23.36 -19.67 -2.06
CA TRP A 104 24.24 -18.51 -1.98
C TRP A 104 25.69 -18.94 -1.67
N PRO A 105 26.72 -18.39 -2.36
CA PRO A 105 26.71 -17.26 -3.30
C PRO A 105 26.52 -17.64 -4.78
N TYR A 106 26.28 -18.92 -5.08
CA TYR A 106 26.20 -19.43 -6.45
C TYR A 106 24.84 -19.19 -7.11
N CYS A 107 24.85 -19.08 -8.43
CA CYS A 107 23.64 -18.96 -9.23
C CYS A 107 22.98 -20.33 -9.43
N ASP A 108 21.70 -20.44 -9.07
CA ASP A 108 20.87 -21.64 -9.24
C ASP A 108 19.78 -21.47 -10.31
N GLY A 109 19.81 -20.38 -11.08
CA GLY A 109 18.80 -20.05 -12.08
C GLY A 109 17.57 -19.31 -11.56
N SER A 110 17.44 -19.08 -10.24
CA SER A 110 16.27 -18.38 -9.65
C SER A 110 16.01 -16.97 -10.22
N HIS A 111 16.99 -16.37 -10.91
CA HIS A 111 16.79 -15.10 -11.62
C HIS A 111 15.77 -15.19 -12.77
N GLY A 112 15.53 -16.37 -13.35
CA GLY A 112 14.53 -16.53 -14.41
C GLY A 112 13.11 -16.20 -13.96
N ASN A 113 12.73 -16.59 -12.75
CA ASN A 113 11.42 -16.23 -12.17
C ASN A 113 11.37 -14.80 -11.61
N HIS A 114 12.54 -14.17 -11.43
CA HIS A 114 12.66 -12.83 -10.84
C HIS A 114 12.52 -11.72 -11.88
N ASN A 115 13.03 -11.97 -13.09
CA ASN A 115 13.01 -11.05 -14.23
C ASN A 115 11.62 -10.95 -14.85
#